data_AF-A0AAN7L6D6-F1
#
_entry.id   AF-A0AAN7L6D6-F1
#
_cell.length_a   1.000
_cell.length_b   1.000
_cell.length_c   1.000
_cell.angle_alpha   90.00
_cell.angle_beta   90.00
_cell.angle_gamma   90.00
#
_symmetry.space_group_name_H-M   'P 1'
#
loop_
_entity.id
_entity.type
_entity.pdbx_description
1 polymer ?
#
loop_
_entity_poly.entity_id
_entity_poly.type
_entity_poly.pdbx_seq_one_letter_code
_entity_poly.pdbx_strand_id
1 'polypeptide(L)'
;MAAAAPAAAALHGLRTASAAVPVPQACMEGKPLMDTRILVSDLCRQFYSLDGASGTGGSITMKVRGVSIPKPDKLFAMSHSSIRKERMLPEDTFVLSANGSILSSPSPKPYPDKPPTFTDWSPLFIKLQAESYHYLFDAALKLRQPTMGLSIRKKHRFIHSEKPIEVKGTKTPVQTGSSNSDYPNAHLPRCVVLDIEGTTTPISFVTEVLFPYARDNVGRHLDLTYGTPETIDDIKLLRAQVEEDLVKGIAGAVPIPPDEAGKEEVIASVVSNVDAMIKADRKITALKQMQGHIWRTGFDSKELEGVVFDDVPEALEKWHSLGIKVYIYSSGSRLAQRLIFGNTNHGDLRKYLCGYFDTAVGNKRETQSYGEIFESLGVDKPSDVLFITDVHQEATAAKDAGLEVVVSVRPGNAPLPQNHGFKTITSFLEVW
;
A
#
# COMPACT_ATOMS: atom_id res chain seq x y z
N MET A 1 -29.62 57.40 -13.01
CA MET A 1 -29.60 57.72 -11.57
C MET A 1 -30.70 56.93 -10.87
N ALA A 2 -30.38 56.31 -9.73
CA ALA A 2 -31.24 55.86 -8.62
C ALA A 2 -32.57 55.13 -8.95
N ALA A 3 -32.74 53.84 -8.66
CA ALA A 3 -32.87 53.14 -7.35
C ALA A 3 -34.29 53.13 -6.74
N ALA A 4 -34.66 51.92 -6.26
CA ALA A 4 -35.61 51.56 -5.20
C ALA A 4 -36.97 50.91 -5.57
N ALA A 5 -37.35 49.96 -4.70
CA ALA A 5 -38.29 48.81 -4.83
C ALA A 5 -39.81 49.13 -4.74
N PRO A 6 -40.72 48.11 -4.82
CA PRO A 6 -41.17 47.33 -3.63
C PRO A 6 -41.33 45.80 -3.88
N ALA A 7 -41.18 44.88 -2.90
CA ALA A 7 -42.18 44.34 -1.93
C ALA A 7 -43.48 43.76 -2.56
N ALA A 8 -44.13 42.67 -2.15
CA ALA A 8 -43.90 41.48 -1.31
C ALA A 8 -45.18 40.57 -1.47
N ALA A 9 -45.05 39.25 -1.23
CA ALA A 9 -46.12 38.25 -0.96
C ALA A 9 -47.07 37.88 -2.14
N ALA A 10 -47.53 36.65 -2.37
CA ALA A 10 -47.70 35.48 -1.51
C ALA A 10 -47.60 34.18 -2.34
N LEU A 11 -47.02 33.12 -1.78
CA LEU A 11 -47.21 31.75 -2.27
C LEU A 11 -47.81 30.89 -1.15
N HIS A 12 -49.08 30.52 -1.33
CA HIS A 12 -49.76 29.51 -0.56
C HIS A 12 -49.15 28.13 -0.84
N GLY A 13 -48.87 27.39 0.23
CA GLY A 13 -48.49 25.99 0.12
C GLY A 13 -49.68 25.09 -0.21
N LEU A 14 -49.39 24.02 -0.94
CA LEU A 14 -50.06 22.73 -0.78
C LEU A 14 -49.04 21.62 -1.03
N ARG A 15 -48.75 20.83 0.00
CA ARG A 15 -48.15 19.48 -0.10
C ARG A 15 -49.14 18.58 -0.84
N THR A 16 -48.65 17.68 -1.71
CA THR A 16 -48.82 16.21 -1.61
C THR A 16 -48.12 15.45 -2.74
N ALA A 17 -47.46 14.35 -2.35
CA ALA A 17 -47.13 13.14 -3.10
C ALA A 17 -46.13 13.22 -4.28
N SER A 18 -44.84 13.08 -3.94
CA SER A 18 -43.84 12.52 -4.88
C SER A 18 -44.11 11.02 -5.04
N ALA A 19 -44.46 10.63 -6.27
CA ALA A 19 -44.55 9.22 -6.66
C ALA A 19 -43.16 8.59 -6.57
N ALA A 20 -43.04 7.56 -5.73
CA ALA A 20 -41.85 6.73 -5.64
C ALA A 20 -41.60 6.05 -7.00
N VAL A 21 -40.42 6.30 -7.57
CA VAL A 21 -39.90 5.51 -8.69
C VAL A 21 -39.65 4.09 -8.16
N PRO A 22 -40.24 3.03 -8.75
CA PRO A 22 -40.04 1.68 -8.27
C PRO A 22 -38.61 1.24 -8.58
N VAL A 23 -37.83 1.03 -7.51
CA VAL A 23 -36.53 0.36 -7.56
C VAL A 23 -36.76 -1.06 -8.10
N PRO A 24 -36.03 -1.51 -9.15
CA PRO A 24 -36.19 -2.86 -9.67
C PRO A 24 -35.94 -3.90 -8.57
N GLN A 25 -36.85 -4.84 -8.46
CA GLN A 25 -36.90 -5.93 -7.49
C GLN A 25 -35.85 -7.03 -7.82
N ALA A 26 -34.61 -6.62 -8.11
CA ALA A 26 -33.42 -7.45 -8.17
C ALA A 26 -32.47 -7.17 -7.00
N CYS A 27 -32.86 -6.26 -6.10
CA CYS A 27 -32.12 -5.92 -4.89
C CYS A 27 -32.73 -6.63 -3.67
N MET A 28 -32.91 -7.94 -3.75
CA MET A 28 -33.14 -8.79 -2.58
C MET A 28 -32.50 -10.16 -2.83
N GLU A 29 -31.50 -10.44 -2.00
CA GLU A 29 -30.91 -11.74 -1.66
C GLU A 29 -30.02 -12.50 -2.66
N GLY A 30 -28.84 -12.85 -2.11
CA GLY A 30 -28.03 -13.96 -2.57
C GLY A 30 -26.57 -13.75 -2.20
N LYS A 31 -26.09 -14.46 -1.17
CA LYS A 31 -24.65 -14.70 -0.91
C LYS A 31 -23.78 -14.83 -2.20
N PRO A 32 -24.26 -15.47 -3.30
CA PRO A 32 -23.50 -15.58 -4.56
C PRO A 32 -23.21 -14.25 -5.29
N LEU A 33 -24.05 -13.23 -5.16
CA LEU A 33 -23.88 -11.93 -5.82
C LEU A 33 -22.78 -11.11 -5.13
N MET A 34 -22.62 -11.29 -3.82
CA MET A 34 -21.52 -10.75 -3.03
C MET A 34 -20.21 -11.48 -3.35
N ASP A 35 -20.25 -12.82 -3.46
CA ASP A 35 -19.10 -13.65 -3.83
C ASP A 35 -18.60 -13.32 -5.24
N THR A 36 -19.50 -13.03 -6.18
CA THR A 36 -19.16 -12.62 -7.56
C THR A 36 -18.47 -11.26 -7.58
N ARG A 37 -18.90 -10.30 -6.75
CA ARG A 37 -18.24 -8.98 -6.63
C ARG A 37 -16.85 -9.08 -6.02
N ILE A 38 -16.66 -10.00 -5.07
CA ILE A 38 -15.36 -10.30 -4.47
C ILE A 38 -14.43 -10.96 -5.49
N LEU A 39 -14.94 -11.95 -6.26
CA LEU A 39 -14.19 -12.63 -7.33
C LEU A 39 -13.76 -11.69 -8.45
N VAL A 40 -14.64 -10.77 -8.87
CA VAL A 40 -14.31 -9.76 -9.89
C VAL A 40 -13.24 -8.80 -9.35
N SER A 41 -13.31 -8.42 -8.08
CA SER A 41 -12.30 -7.58 -7.43
C SER A 41 -10.96 -8.31 -7.29
N ASP A 42 -10.96 -9.60 -6.95
CA ASP A 42 -9.76 -10.44 -6.87
C ASP A 42 -9.15 -10.74 -8.24
N LEU A 43 -9.96 -10.87 -9.29
CA LEU A 43 -9.50 -11.02 -10.66
C LEU A 43 -8.86 -9.73 -11.18
N CYS A 44 -9.48 -8.57 -10.93
CA CYS A 44 -8.89 -7.27 -11.22
C CYS A 44 -7.58 -7.10 -10.45
N ARG A 45 -7.54 -7.44 -9.16
CA ARG A 45 -6.31 -7.50 -8.35
C ARG A 45 -5.23 -8.35 -9.03
N GLN A 46 -5.58 -9.53 -9.58
CA GLN A 46 -4.65 -10.40 -10.31
C GLN A 46 -4.13 -9.79 -11.62
N PHE A 47 -4.96 -9.10 -12.41
CA PHE A 47 -4.55 -8.46 -13.67
C PHE A 47 -3.61 -7.26 -13.46
N TYR A 48 -3.89 -6.44 -12.45
CA TYR A 48 -3.04 -5.31 -12.08
C TYR A 48 -1.71 -5.77 -11.46
N SER A 49 -1.71 -6.88 -10.70
CA SER A 49 -0.49 -7.45 -10.07
C SER A 49 0.48 -8.12 -11.06
N LEU A 50 0.08 -8.34 -12.31
CA LEU A 50 0.83 -9.09 -13.32
C LEU A 50 1.46 -8.20 -14.40
N ASP A 51 1.47 -6.87 -14.23
CA ASP A 51 1.76 -5.89 -15.31
C ASP A 51 0.98 -6.18 -16.60
N GLY A 52 -0.22 -6.76 -16.44
CA GLY A 52 -1.07 -7.18 -17.55
C GLY A 52 -1.98 -6.04 -18.02
N ALA A 53 -2.37 -5.14 -17.11
CA ALA A 53 -3.19 -3.98 -17.39
C ALA A 53 -2.99 -2.81 -16.39
N SER A 54 -3.32 -1.58 -16.78
CA SER A 54 -3.30 -0.35 -15.95
C SER A 54 -4.48 0.59 -16.30
N GLY A 55 -4.84 1.56 -15.44
CA GLY A 55 -5.82 2.62 -15.78
C GLY A 55 -6.41 3.41 -14.60
N THR A 56 -6.85 4.65 -14.84
CA THR A 56 -7.66 5.49 -13.93
C THR A 56 -8.71 6.25 -14.74
N GLY A 57 -9.92 6.43 -14.23
CA GLY A 57 -10.91 7.33 -14.86
C GLY A 57 -11.42 6.86 -16.22
N GLY A 58 -12.05 5.70 -16.27
CA GLY A 58 -12.83 5.26 -17.44
C GLY A 58 -12.05 4.58 -18.57
N SER A 59 -10.72 4.51 -18.56
CA SER A 59 -9.90 3.79 -19.54
C SER A 59 -9.14 2.61 -18.91
N ILE A 60 -8.85 1.57 -19.72
CA ILE A 60 -8.03 0.40 -19.39
C ILE A 60 -6.95 0.26 -20.47
N THR A 61 -5.72 0.06 -20.06
CA THR A 61 -4.57 -0.25 -20.92
C THR A 61 -4.13 -1.67 -20.63
N MET A 62 -3.87 -2.49 -21.65
CA MET A 62 -3.49 -3.89 -21.53
C MET A 62 -2.22 -4.16 -22.32
N LYS A 63 -1.30 -4.93 -21.74
CA LYS A 63 -0.06 -5.34 -22.39
C LYS A 63 -0.29 -6.61 -23.21
N VAL A 64 -0.07 -6.56 -24.52
CA VAL A 64 -0.26 -7.70 -25.41
C VAL A 64 0.94 -8.64 -25.26
N ARG A 65 0.74 -9.81 -24.64
CA ARG A 65 1.80 -10.81 -24.44
C ARG A 65 1.80 -11.86 -25.55
N GLY A 66 2.83 -11.84 -26.40
CA GLY A 66 3.31 -13.02 -27.13
C GLY A 66 4.56 -13.54 -26.41
N VAL A 67 4.67 -14.87 -26.23
CA VAL A 67 5.71 -15.52 -25.38
C VAL A 67 7.14 -15.38 -25.94
N SER A 68 7.34 -14.63 -27.03
CA SER A 68 8.62 -14.53 -27.73
C SER A 68 8.92 -13.13 -28.30
N ILE A 69 8.37 -12.07 -27.69
CA ILE A 69 8.55 -10.69 -28.19
C ILE A 69 9.55 -9.91 -27.29
N PRO A 70 10.69 -9.44 -27.83
CA PRO A 70 11.67 -8.61 -27.12
C PRO A 70 11.05 -7.34 -26.50
N LYS A 71 11.63 -6.81 -25.41
CA LYS A 71 11.17 -5.57 -24.75
C LYS A 71 10.86 -4.38 -25.69
N PRO A 72 11.67 -4.06 -26.73
CA PRO A 72 11.37 -2.96 -27.66
C PRO A 72 10.14 -3.18 -28.55
N ASP A 73 9.69 -4.44 -28.74
CA ASP A 73 8.63 -4.81 -29.68
C ASP A 73 7.27 -5.06 -28.97
N LYS A 74 7.18 -4.73 -27.67
CA LYS A 74 5.96 -4.94 -26.88
C LYS A 74 4.86 -3.96 -27.29
N LEU A 75 3.65 -4.50 -27.48
CA LEU A 75 2.46 -3.75 -27.88
C LEU A 75 1.52 -3.54 -26.68
N PHE A 76 0.83 -2.41 -26.67
CA PHE A 76 -0.17 -2.06 -25.67
C PHE A 76 -1.52 -1.77 -26.34
N ALA A 77 -2.59 -2.37 -25.83
CA ALA A 77 -3.96 -2.10 -26.25
C ALA A 77 -4.64 -1.17 -25.24
N MET A 78 -5.24 -0.07 -25.67
CA MET A 78 -5.87 0.91 -24.78
C MET A 78 -7.33 1.16 -25.18
N SER A 79 -8.25 1.07 -24.20
CA SER A 79 -9.66 1.42 -24.36
C SER A 79 -9.90 2.89 -24.06
N HIS A 80 -10.77 3.56 -24.81
CA HIS A 80 -11.17 4.93 -24.51
C HIS A 80 -12.39 4.99 -23.56
N SER A 81 -12.63 6.16 -22.95
CA SER A 81 -13.54 6.31 -21.81
C SER A 81 -15.02 6.03 -22.11
N SER A 82 -15.47 6.23 -23.36
CA SER A 82 -16.87 6.07 -23.78
C SER A 82 -17.31 4.65 -24.15
N ILE A 83 -16.42 3.64 -24.15
CA ILE A 83 -16.83 2.24 -24.39
C ILE A 83 -17.31 1.59 -23.09
N ARG A 84 -18.36 0.77 -23.19
CA ARG A 84 -18.74 -0.20 -22.16
C ARG A 84 -17.82 -1.42 -22.20
N LYS A 85 -17.00 -1.59 -21.17
CA LYS A 85 -15.83 -2.49 -21.14
C LYS A 85 -16.25 -3.96 -21.24
N GLU A 86 -17.45 -4.26 -20.76
CA GLU A 86 -18.08 -5.58 -20.82
C GLU A 86 -18.47 -6.02 -22.26
N ARG A 87 -18.40 -5.13 -23.26
CA ARG A 87 -18.72 -5.41 -24.67
C ARG A 87 -17.63 -4.94 -25.64
N MET A 88 -16.41 -4.73 -25.15
CA MET A 88 -15.29 -4.21 -25.95
C MET A 88 -14.83 -5.25 -26.98
N LEU A 89 -14.68 -4.81 -28.24
CA LEU A 89 -14.12 -5.62 -29.33
C LEU A 89 -12.69 -5.16 -29.68
N PRO A 90 -11.86 -6.00 -30.32
CA PRO A 90 -10.50 -5.62 -30.71
C PRO A 90 -10.43 -4.31 -31.53
N GLU A 91 -11.36 -4.13 -32.45
CA GLU A 91 -11.53 -2.95 -33.32
C GLU A 91 -11.91 -1.65 -32.57
N ASP A 92 -12.23 -1.76 -31.28
CA ASP A 92 -12.58 -0.65 -30.40
C ASP A 92 -11.37 -0.10 -29.59
N THR A 93 -10.17 -0.63 -29.83
CA THR A 93 -8.96 -0.32 -29.05
C THR A 93 -7.89 0.43 -29.86
N PHE A 94 -7.12 1.28 -29.18
CA PHE A 94 -5.86 1.81 -29.72
C PHE A 94 -4.74 0.80 -29.51
N VAL A 95 -3.88 0.60 -30.50
CA VAL A 95 -2.67 -0.21 -30.38
C VAL A 95 -1.46 0.72 -30.35
N LEU A 96 -0.65 0.64 -29.31
CA LEU A 96 0.52 1.48 -29.06
C LEU A 96 1.79 0.64 -29.08
N SER A 97 2.89 1.25 -29.52
CA SER A 97 4.23 0.68 -29.41
C SER A 97 4.81 0.85 -27.99
N ALA A 98 5.96 0.24 -27.73
CA ALA A 98 6.64 0.34 -26.43
C ALA A 98 7.09 1.76 -26.03
N ASN A 99 7.23 2.68 -27.00
CA ASN A 99 7.57 4.07 -26.74
C ASN A 99 6.34 5.01 -26.71
N GLY A 100 5.14 4.45 -26.89
CA GLY A 100 3.89 5.19 -26.84
C GLY A 100 3.41 5.81 -28.14
N SER A 101 4.05 5.50 -29.27
CA SER A 101 3.50 5.85 -30.59
C SER A 101 2.25 5.03 -30.91
N ILE A 102 1.23 5.67 -31.52
CA ILE A 102 0.01 4.98 -31.98
C ILE A 102 0.34 4.20 -33.26
N LEU A 103 0.16 2.89 -33.20
CA LEU A 103 0.35 1.96 -34.32
C LEU A 103 -0.97 1.64 -35.04
N SER A 104 -2.09 1.64 -34.32
CA SER A 104 -3.42 1.46 -34.88
C SER A 104 -4.47 2.19 -34.04
N SER A 105 -5.48 2.72 -34.72
CA SER A 105 -6.60 3.44 -34.11
C SER A 105 -7.90 2.68 -34.32
N PRO A 106 -8.85 2.76 -33.37
CA PRO A 106 -10.15 2.11 -33.49
C PRO A 106 -10.94 2.59 -34.70
N SER A 107 -11.78 1.70 -35.23
CA SER A 107 -12.60 2.02 -36.41
C SER A 107 -13.70 3.03 -36.04
N PRO A 108 -13.95 4.07 -36.86
CA PRO A 108 -15.03 5.01 -36.60
C PRO A 108 -16.38 4.27 -36.71
N LYS A 109 -17.15 4.28 -35.61
CA LYS A 109 -18.52 3.74 -35.62
C LYS A 109 -19.46 4.72 -36.32
N PRO A 110 -20.46 4.23 -37.08
CA PRO A 110 -21.46 5.09 -37.66
C PRO A 110 -22.30 5.76 -36.55
N TYR A 111 -22.84 6.94 -36.87
CA TYR A 111 -23.69 7.76 -35.99
C TYR A 111 -24.73 6.93 -35.20
N PRO A 112 -24.94 7.17 -33.89
CA PRO A 112 -24.72 8.42 -33.14
C PRO A 112 -23.44 8.48 -32.30
N ASP A 113 -22.55 7.49 -32.43
CA ASP A 113 -21.36 7.39 -31.58
C ASP A 113 -20.30 8.42 -31.99
N LYS A 114 -19.73 9.12 -31.00
CA LYS A 114 -18.64 10.08 -31.23
C LYS A 114 -17.38 9.36 -31.71
N PRO A 115 -16.57 9.99 -32.59
CA PRO A 115 -15.30 9.42 -32.98
C PRO A 115 -14.41 9.20 -31.74
N PRO A 116 -13.72 8.05 -31.67
CA PRO A 116 -12.92 7.69 -30.50
C PRO A 116 -11.77 8.69 -30.30
N THR A 117 -11.73 9.36 -29.14
CA THR A 117 -10.67 10.31 -28.78
C THR A 117 -9.60 9.63 -27.94
N PHE A 118 -8.34 9.89 -28.28
CA PHE A 118 -7.19 9.50 -27.47
C PHE A 118 -7.13 10.41 -26.24
N THR A 119 -7.03 9.86 -25.03
CA THR A 119 -6.97 10.66 -23.81
C THR A 119 -5.62 11.39 -23.71
N ASP A 120 -5.62 12.70 -23.41
CA ASP A 120 -4.40 13.53 -23.34
C ASP A 120 -3.38 13.06 -22.27
N TRP A 121 -3.79 12.17 -21.36
CA TRP A 121 -2.96 11.60 -20.31
C TRP A 121 -2.11 10.38 -20.74
N SER A 122 -2.27 9.91 -21.97
CA SER A 122 -1.65 8.66 -22.44
C SER A 122 -0.10 8.62 -22.38
N PRO A 123 0.65 9.71 -22.64
CA PRO A 123 2.11 9.71 -22.49
C PRO A 123 2.61 9.60 -21.04
N LEU A 124 1.81 10.06 -20.06
CA LEU A 124 2.12 9.93 -18.63
C LEU A 124 2.05 8.46 -18.17
N PHE A 125 1.11 7.68 -18.72
CA PHE A 125 0.91 6.28 -18.35
C PHE A 125 1.96 5.31 -18.91
N ILE A 126 2.69 5.73 -19.95
CA ILE A 126 3.79 4.94 -20.54
C ILE A 126 5.13 5.26 -19.87
N LYS A 127 5.28 6.45 -19.26
CA LYS A 127 6.46 6.90 -18.52
C LYS A 127 6.54 6.43 -17.07
N LEU A 128 5.45 5.93 -16.49
CA LEU A 128 5.47 5.22 -15.20
C LEU A 128 6.01 3.80 -15.39
N GLN A 129 7.29 3.69 -15.76
CA GLN A 129 8.11 2.52 -15.48
C GLN A 129 9.00 2.86 -14.29
N ALA A 130 8.61 2.40 -13.10
CA ALA A 130 9.50 1.88 -12.07
C ALA A 130 8.66 1.36 -10.89
N GLU A 131 8.85 0.06 -10.63
CA GLU A 131 9.02 -0.51 -9.29
C GLU A 131 7.87 -0.39 -8.29
N SER A 132 7.14 -1.50 -8.13
CA SER A 132 6.88 -2.16 -6.84
C SER A 132 6.01 -3.40 -7.07
N TYR A 133 6.01 -4.31 -6.10
CA TYR A 133 5.24 -5.58 -6.04
C TYR A 133 5.98 -6.83 -6.56
N HIS A 134 7.21 -7.00 -6.10
CA HIS A 134 7.76 -8.34 -5.90
C HIS A 134 7.04 -9.03 -4.72
N TYR A 135 6.84 -10.35 -4.86
CA TYR A 135 6.43 -11.31 -3.82
C TYR A 135 4.95 -11.77 -3.76
N LEU A 136 4.37 -12.18 -4.90
CA LEU A 136 3.08 -12.91 -4.90
C LEU A 136 3.09 -14.25 -5.65
N PHE A 137 4.22 -14.67 -6.23
CA PHE A 137 4.21 -15.75 -7.22
C PHE A 137 4.71 -17.14 -6.79
N ASP A 138 5.13 -17.32 -5.54
CA ASP A 138 5.57 -18.66 -5.10
C ASP A 138 4.39 -19.56 -4.65
N ALA A 139 3.26 -18.98 -4.28
CA ALA A 139 2.06 -19.72 -3.87
C ALA A 139 1.22 -20.25 -5.06
N ALA A 140 1.27 -19.58 -6.21
CA ALA A 140 0.45 -19.91 -7.37
C ALA A 140 0.91 -21.20 -8.09
N LEU A 141 2.19 -21.57 -7.99
CA LEU A 141 2.74 -22.76 -8.63
C LEU A 141 2.32 -24.07 -7.93
N LYS A 142 1.94 -24.03 -6.65
CA LYS A 142 1.47 -25.23 -5.92
C LYS A 142 0.01 -25.61 -6.21
N LEU A 143 -0.77 -24.74 -6.84
CA LEU A 143 -2.20 -24.97 -7.14
C LEU A 143 -2.49 -25.38 -8.58
N ARG A 144 -1.45 -25.59 -9.42
CA ARG A 144 -1.59 -25.96 -10.83
C ARG A 144 -0.95 -27.32 -11.14
N GLN A 145 -1.44 -28.39 -10.51
CA GLN A 145 -1.36 -29.74 -11.07
C GLN A 145 -2.78 -30.27 -11.36
N PRO A 146 -3.11 -30.73 -12.59
CA PRO A 146 -4.45 -31.20 -12.91
C PRO A 146 -4.67 -32.68 -12.54
N THR A 147 -5.74 -32.91 -11.76
CA THR A 147 -6.68 -34.05 -11.76
C THR A 147 -6.18 -35.49 -11.53
N MET A 148 -6.71 -36.12 -10.47
CA MET A 148 -7.41 -37.42 -10.57
C MET A 148 -8.16 -37.78 -9.27
N GLY A 149 -9.50 -37.93 -9.39
CA GLY A 149 -10.33 -38.78 -8.53
C GLY A 149 -10.80 -38.19 -7.19
N LEU A 150 -12.08 -37.84 -7.08
CA LEU A 150 -13.07 -38.70 -6.42
C LEU A 150 -14.48 -38.11 -6.48
N SER A 151 -15.43 -39.03 -6.62
CA SER A 151 -16.85 -38.88 -6.87
C SER A 151 -17.62 -38.33 -5.66
N ILE A 152 -18.45 -37.30 -5.84
CA ILE A 152 -19.54 -37.01 -4.90
C ILE A 152 -20.85 -37.46 -5.57
N ARG A 153 -21.32 -38.61 -5.11
CA ARG A 153 -22.60 -39.22 -5.46
C ARG A 153 -23.76 -38.30 -5.11
N LYS A 154 -24.71 -38.21 -6.05
CA LYS A 154 -26.11 -37.82 -5.83
C LYS A 154 -26.71 -38.58 -4.63
N LYS A 155 -27.34 -37.86 -3.71
CA LYS A 155 -28.59 -38.29 -3.04
C LYS A 155 -29.41 -37.05 -2.70
N HIS A 156 -30.29 -36.67 -3.63
CA HIS A 156 -31.54 -36.00 -3.28
C HIS A 156 -32.34 -36.93 -2.36
N ARG A 157 -32.87 -36.39 -1.26
CA ARG A 157 -34.09 -36.91 -0.65
C ARG A 157 -34.98 -35.70 -0.32
N PHE A 158 -35.97 -35.50 -1.17
CA PHE A 158 -37.17 -34.73 -0.84
C PHE A 158 -37.97 -35.49 0.21
N ILE A 159 -38.44 -34.82 1.27
CA ILE A 159 -39.66 -35.19 2.00
C ILE A 159 -40.45 -33.91 2.30
N HIS A 160 -41.76 -34.05 2.13
CA HIS A 160 -42.84 -33.08 1.97
C HIS A 160 -43.10 -32.07 3.10
N SER A 161 -43.82 -31.01 2.71
CA SER A 161 -44.57 -30.09 3.57
C SER A 161 -45.72 -30.78 4.32
N GLU A 162 -45.86 -30.51 5.61
CA GLU A 162 -47.15 -30.45 6.32
C GLU A 162 -47.12 -29.29 7.32
N LYS A 163 -48.26 -28.62 7.52
CA LYS A 163 -48.44 -27.41 8.34
C LYS A 163 -48.66 -27.72 9.85
N PRO A 164 -49.07 -26.76 10.71
CA PRO A 164 -48.39 -26.44 11.96
C PRO A 164 -49.02 -27.13 13.18
N ILE A 165 -48.23 -27.39 14.22
CA ILE A 165 -48.77 -27.80 15.53
C ILE A 165 -48.43 -26.73 16.55
N GLU A 166 -49.50 -26.12 17.04
CA GLU A 166 -49.61 -25.23 18.18
C GLU A 166 -49.22 -25.98 19.46
N VAL A 167 -48.26 -25.46 20.24
CA VAL A 167 -48.08 -25.84 21.65
C VAL A 167 -47.89 -24.57 22.47
N LYS A 168 -48.91 -24.27 23.28
CA LYS A 168 -48.89 -23.31 24.38
C LYS A 168 -48.01 -23.85 25.52
N GLY A 169 -47.12 -23.02 26.06
CA GLY A 169 -46.33 -23.38 27.24
C GLY A 169 -45.52 -22.23 27.83
N THR A 170 -46.20 -21.43 28.65
CA THR A 170 -45.70 -20.78 29.88
C THR A 170 -44.44 -19.88 29.85
N LYS A 171 -44.70 -18.59 30.09
CA LYS A 171 -43.75 -17.53 30.40
C LYS A 171 -43.07 -17.76 31.76
N THR A 172 -41.77 -17.53 31.85
CA THR A 172 -41.07 -17.08 33.06
C THR A 172 -40.04 -16.04 32.65
N PRO A 173 -40.05 -14.81 33.21
CA PRO A 173 -39.07 -13.79 32.87
C PRO A 173 -37.81 -13.97 33.72
N VAL A 174 -36.70 -14.33 33.09
CA VAL A 174 -35.38 -14.21 33.72
C VAL A 174 -34.92 -12.77 33.51
N GLN A 175 -34.86 -12.02 34.62
CA GLN A 175 -34.20 -10.72 34.68
C GLN A 175 -32.71 -10.92 34.39
N THR A 176 -32.27 -10.57 33.19
CA THR A 176 -30.85 -10.34 32.90
C THR A 176 -30.48 -8.97 33.47
N GLY A 177 -29.66 -9.00 34.53
CA GLY A 177 -29.05 -7.81 35.12
C GLY A 177 -28.34 -6.99 34.04
N SER A 178 -28.73 -5.73 33.96
CA SER A 178 -28.05 -4.70 33.17
C SER A 178 -26.71 -4.42 33.85
N SER A 179 -25.64 -4.98 33.30
CA SER A 179 -24.29 -4.47 33.55
C SER A 179 -24.08 -3.27 32.64
N ASN A 180 -24.26 -2.07 33.22
CA ASN A 180 -23.81 -0.82 32.63
C ASN A 180 -22.32 -0.93 32.30
N SER A 181 -21.98 -1.01 31.02
CA SER A 181 -20.64 -0.67 30.54
C SER A 181 -20.63 0.83 30.28
N ASP A 182 -20.20 1.60 31.28
CA ASP A 182 -19.91 3.03 31.19
C ASP A 182 -18.60 3.26 30.40
N TYR A 183 -18.54 2.78 29.16
CA TYR A 183 -17.60 3.29 28.17
C TYR A 183 -18.42 4.07 27.14
N PRO A 184 -18.20 5.39 26.97
CA PRO A 184 -18.79 6.09 25.85
C PRO A 184 -18.39 5.32 24.60
N ASN A 185 -19.35 5.12 23.69
CA ASN A 185 -19.20 4.38 22.43
C ASN A 185 -18.09 5.00 21.57
N ALA A 186 -16.83 4.74 21.96
CA ALA A 186 -15.64 5.24 21.32
C ALA A 186 -15.47 4.40 20.07
N HIS A 187 -15.72 5.02 18.93
CA HIS A 187 -15.56 4.39 17.63
C HIS A 187 -14.12 3.84 17.52
N LEU A 188 -13.95 2.52 17.57
CA LEU A 188 -12.65 1.91 17.31
C LEU A 188 -12.23 2.30 15.89
N PRO A 189 -10.98 2.76 15.69
CA PRO A 189 -10.48 3.05 14.37
C PRO A 189 -10.42 1.75 13.56
N ARG A 190 -10.61 1.90 12.26
CA ARG A 190 -10.60 0.78 11.32
C ARG A 190 -9.18 0.39 10.94
N CYS A 191 -8.27 1.36 10.99
CA CYS A 191 -6.87 1.21 10.64
C CYS A 191 -5.95 1.81 11.71
N VAL A 192 -4.82 1.16 11.94
CA VAL A 192 -3.70 1.70 12.72
C VAL A 192 -2.49 1.83 11.79
N VAL A 193 -1.86 2.99 11.78
CA VAL A 193 -0.60 3.25 11.09
C VAL A 193 0.47 3.47 12.15
N LEU A 194 1.56 2.72 12.07
CA LEU A 194 2.64 2.74 13.06
C LEU A 194 3.91 3.29 12.45
N ASP A 195 4.58 4.15 13.19
CA ASP A 195 6.00 4.42 13.01
C ASP A 195 6.87 3.24 13.50
N ILE A 196 8.16 3.22 13.14
CA ILE A 196 9.12 2.18 13.54
C ILE A 196 10.00 2.67 14.69
N GLU A 197 10.93 3.58 14.40
CA GLU A 197 11.95 4.06 15.33
C GLU A 197 11.29 4.78 16.50
N GLY A 198 11.66 4.46 17.73
CA GLY A 198 11.07 5.07 18.94
C GLY A 198 9.62 4.66 19.22
N THR A 199 9.01 3.83 18.36
CA THR A 199 7.59 3.48 18.43
C THR A 199 7.37 1.96 18.58
N THR A 200 7.69 1.18 17.55
CA THR A 200 7.71 -0.29 17.62
C THR A 200 9.09 -0.85 17.97
N THR A 201 10.14 -0.10 17.63
CA THR A 201 11.53 -0.53 17.66
C THR A 201 12.38 0.53 18.36
N PRO A 202 13.34 0.15 19.22
CA PRO A 202 14.24 1.12 19.85
C PRO A 202 14.98 1.98 18.81
N ILE A 203 15.10 3.29 19.07
CA ILE A 203 15.85 4.20 18.18
C ILE A 203 17.29 3.70 17.98
N SER A 204 17.92 3.24 19.07
CA SER A 204 19.29 2.69 19.05
C SER A 204 19.46 1.51 18.11
N PHE A 205 18.43 0.70 17.87
CA PHE A 205 18.55 -0.40 16.93
C PHE A 205 18.83 0.09 15.49
N VAL A 206 18.21 1.18 15.06
CA VAL A 206 18.47 1.71 13.72
C VAL A 206 19.81 2.43 13.67
N THR A 207 20.08 3.31 14.64
CA THR A 207 21.28 4.16 14.63
C THR A 207 22.56 3.43 15.00
N GLU A 208 22.50 2.43 15.89
CA GLU A 208 23.66 1.73 16.44
C GLU A 208 23.84 0.32 15.89
N VAL A 209 22.81 -0.26 15.25
CA VAL A 209 22.91 -1.62 14.65
C VAL A 209 22.75 -1.58 13.13
N LEU A 210 21.62 -1.13 12.60
CA LEU A 210 21.36 -1.22 11.16
C LEU A 210 22.32 -0.37 10.31
N PHE A 211 22.48 0.91 10.61
CA PHE A 211 23.39 1.76 9.83
C PHE A 211 24.87 1.35 9.96
N PRO A 212 25.40 1.06 11.16
CA PRO A 212 26.75 0.53 11.30
C PRO A 212 26.95 -0.80 10.56
N TYR A 213 25.98 -1.71 10.63
CA TYR A 213 26.05 -2.98 9.90
C TYR A 213 26.18 -2.75 8.39
N ALA A 214 25.37 -1.87 7.81
CA ALA A 214 25.43 -1.56 6.38
C ALA A 214 26.80 -0.98 5.99
N ARG A 215 27.32 -0.04 6.77
CA ARG A 215 28.65 0.56 6.57
C ARG A 215 29.76 -0.49 6.61
N ASP A 216 29.75 -1.35 7.61
CA ASP A 216 30.84 -2.30 7.86
C ASP A 216 30.79 -3.53 6.92
N ASN A 217 29.64 -3.81 6.32
CA ASN A 217 29.44 -4.98 5.46
C ASN A 217 29.26 -4.67 3.97
N VAL A 218 29.27 -3.40 3.55
CA VAL A 218 29.12 -3.04 2.12
C VAL A 218 30.14 -3.75 1.22
N GLY A 219 31.42 -3.75 1.59
CA GLY A 219 32.47 -4.43 0.81
C GLY A 219 32.20 -5.93 0.69
N ARG A 220 31.93 -6.60 1.82
CA ARG A 220 31.62 -8.04 1.85
C ARG A 220 30.38 -8.39 1.04
N HIS A 221 29.32 -7.58 1.14
CA HIS A 221 28.10 -7.77 0.37
C HIS A 221 28.40 -7.70 -1.13
N LEU A 222 29.06 -6.63 -1.58
CA LEU A 222 29.43 -6.47 -2.98
C LEU A 222 30.34 -7.60 -3.45
N ASP A 223 31.28 -8.06 -2.63
CA ASP A 223 32.13 -9.18 -3.01
C ASP A 223 31.36 -10.47 -3.30
N LEU A 224 30.32 -10.74 -2.51
CA LEU A 224 29.46 -11.91 -2.64
C LEU A 224 28.48 -11.79 -3.81
N THR A 225 27.97 -10.58 -4.10
CA THR A 225 26.84 -10.37 -5.01
C THR A 225 27.18 -9.59 -6.28
N TYR A 226 28.45 -9.21 -6.50
CA TYR A 226 28.89 -8.33 -7.60
C TYR A 226 28.31 -8.68 -8.98
N GLY A 227 28.29 -9.97 -9.33
CA GLY A 227 27.80 -10.44 -10.62
C GLY A 227 26.28 -10.57 -10.74
N THR A 228 25.53 -10.25 -9.68
CA THR A 228 24.07 -10.36 -9.69
C THR A 228 23.44 -9.13 -10.36
N PRO A 229 22.31 -9.29 -11.07
CA PRO A 229 21.61 -8.15 -11.68
C PRO A 229 21.24 -7.05 -10.66
N GLU A 230 20.86 -7.44 -9.44
CA GLU A 230 20.48 -6.52 -8.37
C GLU A 230 21.66 -5.62 -7.96
N THR A 231 22.83 -6.21 -7.69
CA THR A 231 24.03 -5.43 -7.32
C THR A 231 24.56 -4.59 -8.47
N ILE A 232 24.46 -5.06 -9.72
CA ILE A 232 24.84 -4.25 -10.89
C ILE A 232 23.96 -3.00 -11.00
N ASP A 233 22.65 -3.14 -10.80
CA ASP A 233 21.71 -2.01 -10.80
C ASP A 233 21.99 -1.04 -9.64
N ASP A 234 22.29 -1.57 -8.43
CA ASP A 234 22.66 -0.74 -7.27
C ASP A 234 23.93 0.09 -7.55
N ILE A 235 24.99 -0.54 -8.07
CA ILE A 235 26.25 0.14 -8.40
C ILE A 235 26.01 1.21 -9.47
N LYS A 236 25.19 0.90 -10.48
CA LYS A 236 24.85 1.86 -11.55
C LYS A 236 24.11 3.07 -11.00
N LEU A 237 23.12 2.86 -10.12
CA LEU A 237 22.34 3.94 -9.52
C LEU A 237 23.23 4.80 -8.60
N LEU A 238 24.11 4.17 -7.83
CA LEU A 238 25.06 4.87 -6.99
C LEU A 238 26.10 5.66 -7.81
N ARG A 239 26.60 5.11 -8.91
CA ARG A 239 27.50 5.79 -9.84
C ARG A 239 26.88 7.07 -10.39
N ALA A 240 25.62 7.01 -10.86
CA ALA A 240 24.91 8.19 -11.34
C ALA A 240 24.74 9.25 -10.23
N GLN A 241 24.39 8.84 -9.02
CA GLN A 241 24.26 9.74 -7.87
C GLN A 241 25.60 10.41 -7.51
N VAL A 242 26.70 9.65 -7.54
CA VAL A 242 28.06 10.14 -7.26
C VAL A 242 28.54 11.11 -8.33
N GLU A 243 28.24 10.87 -9.60
CA GLU A 243 28.54 11.82 -10.69
C GLU A 243 27.87 13.17 -10.45
N GLU A 244 26.60 13.20 -10.04
CA GLU A 244 25.94 14.45 -9.65
C GLU A 244 26.59 15.10 -8.43
N ASP A 245 26.98 14.30 -7.44
CA ASP A 245 27.60 14.78 -6.20
C ASP A 245 28.97 15.43 -6.46
N LEU A 246 29.75 14.85 -7.38
CA LEU A 246 31.02 15.40 -7.85
C LEU A 246 30.82 16.76 -8.53
N VAL A 247 29.81 16.87 -9.40
CA VAL A 247 29.46 18.14 -10.06
C VAL A 247 29.04 19.21 -9.03
N LYS A 248 28.33 18.81 -7.98
CA LYS A 248 27.89 19.69 -6.89
C LYS A 248 28.98 19.96 -5.84
N GLY A 249 30.15 19.32 -5.95
CA GLY A 249 31.25 19.47 -5.00
C GLY A 249 30.94 18.94 -3.60
N ILE A 250 30.10 17.90 -3.49
CA ILE A 250 29.75 17.29 -2.20
C ILE A 250 31.00 16.63 -1.60
N ALA A 251 31.32 16.99 -0.35
CA ALA A 251 32.47 16.45 0.36
C ALA A 251 32.35 14.92 0.53
N GLY A 252 33.46 14.21 0.27
CA GLY A 252 33.55 12.75 0.40
C GLY A 252 33.08 11.96 -0.83
N ALA A 253 32.54 12.62 -1.87
CA ALA A 253 32.26 11.96 -3.14
C ALA A 253 33.57 11.62 -3.86
N VAL A 254 33.71 10.36 -4.29
CA VAL A 254 34.87 9.89 -5.09
C VAL A 254 34.36 9.19 -6.35
N PRO A 255 34.98 9.36 -7.54
CA PRO A 255 34.52 8.71 -8.76
C PRO A 255 34.42 7.18 -8.61
N ILE A 256 33.30 6.61 -9.04
CA ILE A 256 33.15 5.16 -9.16
C ILE A 256 33.57 4.79 -10.59
N PRO A 257 34.67 4.02 -10.77
CA PRO A 257 35.18 3.71 -12.09
C PRO A 257 34.19 2.85 -12.91
N PRO A 258 34.37 2.79 -14.24
CA PRO A 258 33.59 1.90 -15.08
C PRO A 258 33.95 0.44 -14.81
N ASP A 259 33.10 -0.48 -15.25
CA ASP A 259 33.20 -1.90 -14.89
C ASP A 259 34.50 -2.55 -15.42
N GLU A 260 35.08 -2.01 -16.50
CA GLU A 260 36.34 -2.47 -17.10
C GLU A 260 37.57 -2.21 -16.23
N ALA A 261 37.47 -1.33 -15.24
CA ALA A 261 38.57 -1.06 -14.29
C ALA A 261 38.85 -2.27 -13.37
N GLY A 262 37.90 -3.19 -13.25
CA GLY A 262 38.00 -4.38 -12.41
C GLY A 262 37.15 -4.29 -11.15
N LYS A 263 36.70 -5.45 -10.68
CA LYS A 263 35.78 -5.62 -9.55
C LYS A 263 36.30 -4.90 -8.30
N GLU A 264 37.57 -5.10 -7.98
CA GLU A 264 38.17 -4.65 -6.73
C GLU A 264 38.20 -3.11 -6.64
N GLU A 265 38.48 -2.42 -7.75
CA GLU A 265 38.53 -0.95 -7.80
C GLU A 265 37.12 -0.35 -7.69
N VAL A 266 36.14 -0.92 -8.39
CA VAL A 266 34.74 -0.50 -8.30
C VAL A 266 34.22 -0.66 -6.87
N ILE A 267 34.46 -1.82 -6.24
CA ILE A 267 34.03 -2.07 -4.85
C ILE A 267 34.69 -1.08 -3.90
N ALA A 268 35.99 -0.82 -4.01
CA ALA A 268 36.69 0.13 -3.14
C ALA A 268 36.09 1.55 -3.23
N SER A 269 35.81 2.04 -4.45
CA SER A 269 35.16 3.34 -4.63
C SER A 269 33.72 3.36 -4.10
N VAL A 270 32.94 2.30 -4.32
CA VAL A 270 31.57 2.20 -3.78
C VAL A 270 31.59 2.22 -2.25
N VAL A 271 32.48 1.45 -1.61
CA VAL A 271 32.64 1.41 -0.15
C VAL A 271 32.97 2.80 0.38
N SER A 272 33.92 3.50 -0.24
CA SER A 272 34.30 4.86 0.17
C SER A 272 33.13 5.85 0.08
N ASN A 273 32.35 5.81 -1.00
CA ASN A 273 31.18 6.68 -1.16
C ASN A 273 30.08 6.34 -0.14
N VAL A 274 29.76 5.06 0.04
CA VAL A 274 28.73 4.62 1.00
C VAL A 274 29.10 5.03 2.42
N ASP A 275 30.36 4.85 2.83
CA ASP A 275 30.84 5.29 4.15
C ASP A 275 30.69 6.82 4.33
N ALA A 276 31.10 7.62 3.33
CA ALA A 276 30.97 9.06 3.37
C ALA A 276 29.49 9.51 3.43
N MET A 277 28.61 8.87 2.65
CA MET A 277 27.18 9.17 2.61
C MET A 277 26.48 8.82 3.93
N ILE A 278 26.83 7.69 4.55
CA ILE A 278 26.29 7.29 5.86
C ILE A 278 26.77 8.25 6.95
N LYS A 279 28.06 8.60 6.97
CA LYS A 279 28.63 9.57 7.94
C LYS A 279 27.97 10.95 7.85
N ALA A 280 27.53 11.34 6.66
CA ALA A 280 26.84 12.61 6.42
C ALA A 280 25.30 12.53 6.54
N ASP A 281 24.73 11.41 7.03
CA ASP A 281 23.28 11.15 7.13
C ASP A 281 22.52 11.49 5.82
N ARG A 282 23.11 11.10 4.68
CA ARG A 282 22.55 11.45 3.37
C ARG A 282 21.37 10.56 3.03
N LYS A 283 20.20 11.18 2.83
CA LYS A 283 18.94 10.49 2.53
C LYS A 283 18.71 10.39 1.02
N ILE A 284 19.57 9.64 0.33
CA ILE A 284 19.53 9.47 -1.13
C ILE A 284 18.97 8.10 -1.53
N THR A 285 18.21 8.04 -2.63
CA THR A 285 17.55 6.81 -3.10
C THR A 285 18.54 5.69 -3.37
N ALA A 286 19.66 5.99 -4.04
CA ALA A 286 20.70 5.01 -4.36
C ALA A 286 21.27 4.32 -3.11
N LEU A 287 21.57 5.09 -2.07
CA LEU A 287 22.07 4.56 -0.80
C LEU A 287 21.02 3.69 -0.11
N LYS A 288 19.76 4.14 -0.04
CA LYS A 288 18.68 3.40 0.61
C LYS A 288 18.43 2.04 -0.04
N GLN A 289 18.56 1.96 -1.37
CA GLN A 289 18.42 0.70 -2.11
C GLN A 289 19.53 -0.28 -1.72
N MET A 290 20.79 0.15 -1.86
CA MET A 290 21.98 -0.62 -1.48
C MET A 290 21.91 -1.10 0.00
N GLN A 291 21.58 -0.19 0.92
CA GLN A 291 21.41 -0.52 2.34
C GLN A 291 20.36 -1.62 2.55
N GLY A 292 19.24 -1.56 1.82
CA GLY A 292 18.21 -2.59 1.85
C GLY A 292 18.72 -3.98 1.45
N HIS A 293 19.59 -4.08 0.45
CA HIS A 293 20.17 -5.35 -0.01
C HIS A 293 21.26 -5.87 0.94
N ILE A 294 22.06 -4.96 1.50
CA ILE A 294 23.04 -5.32 2.55
C ILE A 294 22.32 -5.86 3.79
N TRP A 295 21.25 -5.18 4.25
CA TRP A 295 20.44 -5.67 5.36
C TRP A 295 19.79 -7.00 5.06
N ARG A 296 19.26 -7.20 3.84
CA ARG A 296 18.71 -8.50 3.42
C ARG A 296 19.73 -9.61 3.62
N THR A 297 20.97 -9.37 3.18
CA THR A 297 22.07 -10.32 3.38
C THR A 297 22.28 -10.64 4.85
N GLY A 298 22.28 -9.63 5.74
CA GLY A 298 22.46 -9.85 7.18
C GLY A 298 21.31 -10.57 7.87
N PHE A 299 20.06 -10.29 7.48
CA PHE A 299 18.90 -11.00 8.02
C PHE A 299 18.81 -12.45 7.51
N ASP A 300 19.17 -12.68 6.25
CA ASP A 300 19.22 -14.02 5.66
C ASP A 300 20.35 -14.86 6.25
N SER A 301 21.51 -14.25 6.53
CA SER A 301 22.66 -14.91 7.19
C SER A 301 22.53 -15.04 8.70
N LYS A 302 21.47 -14.48 9.30
CA LYS A 302 21.24 -14.42 10.77
C LYS A 302 22.32 -13.65 11.54
N GLU A 303 23.05 -12.78 10.86
CA GLU A 303 23.93 -11.78 11.50
C GLU A 303 23.12 -10.59 12.05
N LEU A 304 21.94 -10.34 11.47
CA LEU A 304 20.97 -9.37 11.96
C LEU A 304 19.70 -10.07 12.46
N GLU A 305 19.17 -9.56 13.58
CA GLU A 305 17.86 -9.88 14.13
C GLU A 305 17.10 -8.56 14.37
N GLY A 306 15.83 -8.52 13.98
CA GLY A 306 14.99 -7.34 14.12
C GLY A 306 14.57 -7.18 15.58
N VAL A 307 14.66 -5.97 16.12
CA VAL A 307 14.24 -5.72 17.50
C VAL A 307 12.92 -4.95 17.51
N VAL A 308 11.93 -5.46 18.21
CA VAL A 308 10.71 -4.72 18.57
C VAL A 308 10.50 -4.77 20.09
N PHE A 309 9.75 -3.81 20.65
CA PHE A 309 9.40 -3.84 22.08
C PHE A 309 8.46 -5.02 22.40
N ASP A 310 8.59 -5.57 23.61
CA ASP A 310 7.89 -6.80 24.03
C ASP A 310 6.36 -6.71 23.96
N ASP A 311 5.80 -5.51 24.08
CA ASP A 311 4.35 -5.28 24.00
C ASP A 311 3.80 -5.22 22.57
N VAL A 312 4.66 -5.04 21.57
CA VAL A 312 4.25 -4.86 20.16
C VAL A 312 3.58 -6.12 19.60
N PRO A 313 4.14 -7.34 19.72
CA PRO A 313 3.51 -8.54 19.17
C PRO A 313 2.12 -8.81 19.75
N GLU A 314 1.96 -8.66 21.08
CA GLU A 314 0.68 -8.89 21.76
C GLU A 314 -0.38 -7.86 21.31
N ALA A 315 0.00 -6.59 21.20
CA ALA A 315 -0.90 -5.56 20.69
C ALA A 315 -1.31 -5.80 19.23
N LEU A 316 -0.35 -6.15 18.36
CA LEU A 316 -0.63 -6.47 16.95
C LEU A 316 -1.58 -7.66 16.82
N GLU A 317 -1.38 -8.71 17.61
CA GLU A 317 -2.28 -9.87 17.62
C GLU A 317 -3.68 -9.50 18.10
N LYS A 318 -3.79 -8.72 19.18
CA LYS A 318 -5.07 -8.22 19.69
C LYS A 318 -5.81 -7.40 18.64
N TRP A 319 -5.15 -6.41 18.04
CA TRP A 319 -5.76 -5.56 17.00
C TRP A 319 -6.18 -6.38 15.78
N HIS A 320 -5.37 -7.35 15.36
CA HIS A 320 -5.72 -8.26 14.28
C HIS A 320 -6.97 -9.09 14.60
N SER A 321 -7.09 -9.62 15.82
CA SER A 321 -8.27 -10.38 16.27
C SER A 321 -9.56 -9.55 16.31
N LEU A 322 -9.43 -8.22 16.51
CA LEU A 322 -10.52 -7.25 16.46
C LEU A 322 -10.87 -6.82 15.02
N GLY A 323 -10.16 -7.33 14.01
CA GLY A 323 -10.35 -6.96 12.60
C GLY A 323 -9.78 -5.59 12.23
N ILE A 324 -8.94 -5.00 13.09
CA ILE A 324 -8.25 -3.73 12.83
C ILE A 324 -7.08 -4.00 11.90
N LYS A 325 -6.97 -3.19 10.83
CA LYS A 325 -5.89 -3.32 9.86
C LYS A 325 -4.68 -2.51 10.30
N VAL A 326 -3.51 -3.13 10.37
CA VAL A 326 -2.27 -2.44 10.79
C VAL A 326 -1.35 -2.20 9.60
N TYR A 327 -0.79 -1.01 9.51
CA TYR A 327 0.14 -0.56 8.48
C TYR A 327 1.36 0.08 9.11
N ILE A 328 2.48 0.11 8.39
CA ILE A 328 3.69 0.79 8.82
C ILE A 328 3.91 2.04 7.96
N TYR A 329 4.38 3.13 8.56
CA TYR A 329 4.87 4.30 7.85
C TYR A 329 6.20 4.77 8.43
N SER A 330 7.29 4.59 7.68
CA SER A 330 8.65 4.91 8.15
C SER A 330 9.49 5.55 7.05
N SER A 331 10.56 6.24 7.44
CA SER A 331 11.50 6.84 6.50
C SER A 331 12.40 5.83 5.78
N GLY A 332 12.53 4.62 6.36
CA GLY A 332 13.18 3.47 5.76
C GLY A 332 12.37 2.90 4.59
N SER A 333 13.06 2.32 3.60
CA SER A 333 12.41 1.73 2.42
C SER A 333 11.45 0.61 2.82
N ARG A 334 10.38 0.38 2.05
CA ARG A 334 9.45 -0.75 2.28
C ARG A 334 10.17 -2.10 2.39
N LEU A 335 11.27 -2.29 1.66
CA LEU A 335 12.13 -3.47 1.78
C LEU A 335 12.69 -3.60 3.20
N ALA A 336 13.31 -2.55 3.73
CA ALA A 336 13.87 -2.52 5.08
C ALA A 336 12.79 -2.81 6.14
N GLN A 337 11.61 -2.19 6.00
CA GLN A 337 10.49 -2.43 6.91
C GLN A 337 10.08 -3.92 6.92
N ARG A 338 9.94 -4.53 5.74
CA ARG A 338 9.62 -5.97 5.60
C ARG A 338 10.70 -6.87 6.20
N LEU A 339 11.96 -6.48 6.10
CA LEU A 339 13.07 -7.25 6.66
C LEU A 339 13.05 -7.23 8.19
N ILE A 340 12.85 -6.04 8.79
CA ILE A 340 12.73 -5.87 10.24
C ILE A 340 11.59 -6.74 10.78
N PHE A 341 10.35 -6.51 10.31
CA PHE A 341 9.18 -7.22 10.83
C PHE A 341 9.13 -8.70 10.44
N GLY A 342 9.87 -9.12 9.41
CA GLY A 342 9.97 -10.53 9.00
C GLY A 342 10.95 -11.36 9.82
N ASN A 343 11.86 -10.71 10.54
CA ASN A 343 12.97 -11.36 11.25
C ASN A 343 13.12 -10.85 12.68
N THR A 344 12.00 -10.59 13.39
CA THR A 344 12.08 -10.02 14.74
C THR A 344 12.53 -11.04 15.79
N ASN A 345 12.94 -10.54 16.95
CA ASN A 345 13.16 -11.30 18.20
C ASN A 345 11.91 -12.02 18.72
N HIS A 346 10.74 -11.79 18.10
CA HIS A 346 9.48 -12.50 18.35
C HIS A 346 8.99 -13.30 17.12
N GLY A 347 9.87 -13.54 16.15
CA GLY A 347 9.56 -14.23 14.90
C GLY A 347 9.01 -13.30 13.81
N ASP A 348 8.31 -13.89 12.83
CA ASP A 348 7.73 -13.13 11.72
C ASP A 348 6.40 -12.48 12.12
N LEU A 349 6.38 -11.15 12.25
CA LEU A 349 5.21 -10.36 12.62
C LEU A 349 4.42 -9.86 11.40
N ARG A 350 4.91 -10.09 10.17
CA ARG A 350 4.26 -9.58 8.95
C ARG A 350 2.85 -10.13 8.74
N LYS A 351 2.53 -11.27 9.35
CA LYS A 351 1.16 -11.84 9.38
C LYS A 351 0.11 -10.88 9.94
N TYR A 352 0.50 -9.93 10.79
CA TYR A 352 -0.41 -8.93 11.38
C TYR A 352 -0.44 -7.61 10.58
N LEU A 353 0.44 -7.46 9.59
CA LEU A 353 0.62 -6.21 8.84
C LEU A 353 -0.05 -6.29 7.46
N CYS A 354 -0.84 -5.29 7.12
CA CYS A 354 -1.58 -5.17 5.87
C CYS A 354 -0.79 -4.44 4.76
N GLY A 355 0.20 -3.62 5.13
CA GLY A 355 0.98 -2.85 4.17
C GLY A 355 2.03 -1.94 4.80
N TYR A 356 2.81 -1.31 3.92
CA TYR A 356 3.97 -0.49 4.27
C TYR A 356 3.96 0.77 3.41
N PHE A 357 4.11 1.92 4.06
CA PHE A 357 4.33 3.22 3.46
C PHE A 357 5.75 3.69 3.78
N ASP A 358 6.36 4.38 2.83
CA ASP A 358 7.67 5.00 2.98
C ASP A 358 7.63 6.40 2.38
N THR A 359 8.79 7.07 2.28
CA THR A 359 8.86 8.45 1.78
C THR A 359 8.39 8.63 0.33
N ALA A 360 8.06 7.55 -0.40
CA ALA A 360 7.42 7.65 -1.70
C ALA A 360 6.00 8.24 -1.63
N VAL A 361 5.31 8.13 -0.48
CA VAL A 361 4.02 8.81 -0.22
C VAL A 361 4.22 10.27 0.22
N GLY A 362 5.47 10.68 0.44
CA GLY A 362 5.87 12.01 0.91
C GLY A 362 6.51 11.99 2.29
N ASN A 363 6.91 13.17 2.78
CA ASN A 363 7.65 13.33 4.03
C ASN A 363 6.73 13.17 5.25
N LYS A 364 7.20 12.47 6.28
CA LYS A 364 6.44 12.22 7.52
C LYS A 364 6.06 13.50 8.29
N ARG A 365 6.68 14.64 8.00
CA ARG A 365 6.34 15.94 8.61
C ARG A 365 5.39 16.77 7.77
N GLU A 366 4.91 16.25 6.65
CA GLU A 366 4.00 16.94 5.75
C GLU A 366 2.58 16.39 5.89
N THR A 367 1.62 17.28 6.18
CA THR A 367 0.20 16.94 6.29
C THR A 367 -0.33 16.19 5.06
N GLN A 368 0.13 16.56 3.86
CA GLN A 368 -0.29 15.94 2.61
C GLN A 368 -0.01 14.43 2.56
N SER A 369 1.10 13.97 3.15
CA SER A 369 1.46 12.55 3.17
C SER A 369 0.43 11.71 3.92
N TYR A 370 -0.14 12.25 4.99
CA TYR A 370 -1.20 11.56 5.73
C TYR A 370 -2.54 11.58 4.99
N GLY A 371 -2.81 12.63 4.20
CA GLY A 371 -3.93 12.66 3.26
C GLY A 371 -3.83 11.53 2.22
N GLU A 372 -2.67 11.39 1.57
CA GLU A 372 -2.38 10.32 0.61
C GLU A 372 -2.48 8.92 1.24
N ILE A 373 -1.97 8.74 2.47
CA ILE A 373 -2.11 7.49 3.22
C ILE A 373 -3.59 7.18 3.46
N PHE A 374 -4.35 8.14 3.99
CA PHE A 374 -5.78 7.98 4.24
C PHE A 374 -6.54 7.54 2.98
N GLU A 375 -6.31 8.22 1.85
CA GLU A 375 -6.95 7.87 0.57
C GLU A 375 -6.53 6.47 0.08
N SER A 376 -5.25 6.14 0.21
CA SER A 376 -4.70 4.82 -0.16
C SER A 376 -5.29 3.68 0.68
N LEU A 377 -5.64 3.94 1.94
CA LEU A 377 -6.28 2.97 2.83
C LEU A 377 -7.76 2.74 2.48
N GLY A 378 -8.40 3.65 1.74
CA GLY A 378 -9.79 3.56 1.31
C GLY A 378 -10.79 3.57 2.48
N VAL A 379 -10.48 4.34 3.53
CA VAL A 379 -11.39 4.53 4.67
C VAL A 379 -12.27 5.76 4.45
N ASP A 380 -13.45 5.80 5.07
CA ASP A 380 -14.45 6.85 4.82
C ASP A 380 -14.11 8.18 5.51
N LYS A 381 -13.41 8.13 6.66
CA LYS A 381 -13.05 9.29 7.47
C LYS A 381 -11.58 9.22 7.92
N PRO A 382 -10.84 10.34 7.91
CA PRO A 382 -9.48 10.39 8.47
C PRO A 382 -9.43 9.96 9.94
N SER A 383 -10.46 10.27 10.73
CA SER A 383 -10.59 9.87 12.13
C SER A 383 -10.70 8.35 12.35
N ASP A 384 -10.93 7.56 11.29
CA ASP A 384 -10.93 6.10 11.36
C ASP A 384 -9.51 5.51 11.27
N VAL A 385 -8.49 6.37 11.12
CA VAL A 385 -7.07 6.00 11.14
C VAL A 385 -6.44 6.54 12.41
N LEU A 386 -5.87 5.64 13.21
CA LEU A 386 -5.00 6.00 14.33
C LEU A 386 -3.55 5.95 13.87
N PHE A 387 -2.82 7.04 14.00
CA PHE A 387 -1.37 7.09 13.81
C PHE A 387 -0.65 7.09 15.17
N ILE A 388 0.37 6.23 15.30
CA ILE A 388 1.22 6.15 16.50
C ILE A 388 2.66 6.45 16.09
N THR A 389 3.27 7.45 16.72
CA THR A 389 4.67 7.89 16.50
C THR A 389 5.24 8.45 17.80
N ASP A 390 6.56 8.48 17.95
CA ASP A 390 7.25 9.21 19.01
C ASP A 390 7.54 10.67 18.65
N VAL A 391 7.50 11.01 17.35
CA VAL A 391 7.94 12.31 16.86
C VAL A 391 6.79 13.32 16.88
N HIS A 392 6.94 14.38 17.68
CA HIS A 392 5.92 15.42 17.82
C HIS A 392 5.52 16.09 16.48
N GLN A 393 6.47 16.38 15.59
CA GLN A 393 6.17 17.02 14.31
C GLN A 393 5.34 16.11 13.38
N GLU A 394 5.58 14.81 13.42
CA GLU A 394 4.80 13.83 12.67
C GLU A 394 3.39 13.69 13.25
N ALA A 395 3.27 13.68 14.58
CA ALA A 395 1.99 13.69 15.28
C ALA A 395 1.15 14.92 14.91
N THR A 396 1.77 16.11 14.87
CA THR A 396 1.10 17.35 14.43
C THR A 396 0.64 17.27 12.97
N ALA A 397 1.53 16.83 12.06
CA ALA A 397 1.18 16.70 10.64
C ALA A 397 0.02 15.72 10.39
N ALA A 398 0.00 14.58 11.09
CA ALA A 398 -1.09 13.61 11.02
C ALA A 398 -2.40 14.17 11.59
N LYS A 399 -2.32 14.92 12.71
CA LYS A 399 -3.51 15.53 13.31
C LYS A 399 -4.11 16.62 12.43
N ASP A 400 -3.27 17.42 11.79
CA ASP A 400 -3.69 18.44 10.82
C ASP A 400 -4.38 17.84 9.59
N ALA A 401 -4.05 16.59 9.24
CA ALA A 401 -4.74 15.82 8.19
C ALA A 401 -6.05 15.17 8.68
N GLY A 402 -6.40 15.33 9.95
CA GLY A 402 -7.63 14.84 10.56
C GLY A 402 -7.56 13.42 11.13
N LEU A 403 -6.38 12.80 11.18
CA LEU A 403 -6.20 11.48 11.79
C LEU A 403 -6.32 11.55 13.32
N GLU A 404 -6.65 10.42 13.93
CA GLU A 404 -6.44 10.22 15.36
C GLU A 404 -4.97 9.94 15.61
N VAL A 405 -4.42 10.48 16.71
CA VAL A 405 -2.98 10.43 16.96
C VAL A 405 -2.69 10.12 18.42
N VAL A 406 -1.76 9.19 18.64
CA VAL A 406 -1.19 8.88 19.95
C VAL A 406 0.32 8.97 19.87
N VAL A 407 0.93 9.57 20.89
CA VAL A 407 2.39 9.69 20.97
C VAL A 407 2.96 8.55 21.81
N SER A 408 3.88 7.78 21.22
CA SER A 408 4.61 6.70 21.89
C SER A 408 5.81 7.24 22.66
N VAL A 409 5.88 6.95 23.95
CA VAL A 409 6.99 7.34 24.82
C VAL A 409 7.77 6.08 25.20
N ARG A 410 8.92 5.90 24.55
CA ARG A 410 9.82 4.75 24.76
C ARG A 410 11.16 5.18 25.34
N PRO A 411 11.90 4.26 25.99
CA PRO A 411 13.27 4.54 26.43
C PRO A 411 14.16 5.01 25.27
N GLY A 412 14.85 6.13 25.46
CA GLY A 412 15.75 6.72 24.46
C GLY A 412 15.09 7.77 23.54
N ASN A 413 13.76 7.93 23.59
CA ASN A 413 13.08 8.95 22.80
C ASN A 413 13.45 10.37 23.27
N ALA A 414 13.42 11.32 22.34
CA ALA A 414 13.62 12.72 22.65
C ALA A 414 12.51 13.25 23.59
N PRO A 415 12.81 14.21 24.47
CA PRO A 415 11.80 14.79 25.34
C PRO A 415 10.73 15.51 24.52
N LEU A 416 9.46 15.29 24.87
CA LEU A 416 8.34 15.96 24.24
C LEU A 416 8.23 17.42 24.71
N PRO A 417 7.76 18.36 23.85
CA PRO A 417 7.45 19.72 24.27
C PRO A 417 6.42 19.74 25.40
N GLN A 418 6.54 20.70 26.32
CA GLN A 418 5.52 20.90 27.35
C GLN A 418 4.17 21.26 26.71
N ASN A 419 3.07 20.72 27.26
CA ASN A 419 1.71 20.98 26.79
C ASN A 419 1.46 20.65 25.31
N HIS A 420 2.13 19.61 24.78
CA HIS A 420 1.98 19.18 23.38
C HIS A 420 0.55 18.73 22.99
N GLY A 421 -0.34 18.48 23.95
CA GLY A 421 -1.78 18.26 23.71
C GLY A 421 -2.17 16.90 23.14
N PHE A 422 -1.24 15.96 22.99
CA PHE A 422 -1.50 14.60 22.50
C PHE A 422 -1.67 13.61 23.66
N LYS A 423 -2.47 12.56 23.45
CA LYS A 423 -2.45 11.39 24.35
C LYS A 423 -1.11 10.69 24.20
N THR A 424 -0.47 10.34 25.32
CA THR A 424 0.76 9.55 25.35
C THR A 424 0.47 8.13 25.81
N ILE A 425 1.28 7.19 25.33
CA ILE A 425 1.33 5.80 25.82
C ILE A 425 2.78 5.38 26.01
N THR A 426 3.03 4.48 26.96
CA THR A 426 4.35 3.86 27.17
C THR A 426 4.38 2.39 26.69
N SER A 427 3.21 1.81 26.48
CA SER A 427 2.96 0.49 25.91
C SER A 427 1.76 0.52 24.97
N PHE A 428 1.82 -0.27 23.90
CA PHE A 428 0.70 -0.45 22.97
C PHE A 428 -0.48 -1.18 23.61
N LEU A 429 -0.28 -1.86 24.74
CA LEU A 429 -1.37 -2.48 25.51
C LEU A 429 -2.28 -1.45 26.18
N GLU A 430 -1.88 -0.18 26.25
CA GLU A 430 -2.71 0.94 26.70
C GLU A 430 -3.69 1.43 25.61
N VAL A 431 -3.59 0.87 24.40
CA VAL A 431 -4.48 1.13 23.27
C VAL A 431 -5.62 0.10 23.30
N TRP A 432 -6.69 0.50 23.99
CA TRP A 432 -7.96 -0.22 24.28
C TRP A 432 -7.84 -1.45 25.17
#